data_AF-A0A935RQX1-F1
#
_entry.id   AF-A0A935RQX1-F1
#
_cell.length_a   1.000
_cell.length_b   1.000
_cell.length_c   1.000
_cell.angle_alpha   90.00
_cell.angle_beta   90.00
_cell.angle_gamma   90.00
#
_symmetry.space_group_name_H-M   'P 1'
#
loop_
_entity.id
_entity.type
_entity.pdbx_description
1 polymer ?
#
loop_
_entity_poly.entity_id
_entity_poly.type
_entity_poly.pdbx_seq_one_letter_code
_entity_poly.pdbx_strand_id
1 'polypeptide(L)'
;MSSRLFPIFTAVLILAGSIMAQEGGKTEVAGKEVGPIRSSAAYAEILLRKTELQSDVESFLIDYTEQNPKVVDARFELAALNKEIDKIFAVRPSETTKLTSALGKLVLKKVELETELSRLLRSYSADHPEVKRMKRKVELYAAAVKEILG
;
A
#
# COMPACT_ATOMS: atom_id res chain seq x y z
N MET A 1 7.96 29.80 57.42
CA MET A 1 9.27 30.31 57.84
C MET A 1 10.18 29.11 58.10
N SER A 2 11.38 29.11 57.48
CA SER A 2 12.58 28.27 57.70
C SER A 2 12.41 26.75 57.90
N SER A 3 13.14 25.84 57.24
CA SER A 3 14.48 25.92 56.67
C SER A 3 14.73 24.67 55.82
N ARG A 4 15.48 24.83 54.73
CA ARG A 4 16.06 23.77 53.90
C ARG A 4 17.18 23.06 54.66
N LEU A 5 17.35 21.75 54.45
CA LEU A 5 18.65 21.07 54.58
C LEU A 5 18.68 19.80 53.73
N PHE A 6 19.64 19.78 52.79
CA PHE A 6 20.05 18.67 51.94
C PHE A 6 21.40 18.17 52.49
N PRO A 7 21.67 16.86 52.47
CA PRO A 7 22.94 16.36 51.90
C PRO A 7 22.68 15.10 51.04
N ILE A 8 23.07 15.00 49.77
CA ILE A 8 24.40 14.82 49.15
C ILE A 8 25.14 13.53 49.59
N PHE A 9 25.15 12.59 48.63
CA PHE A 9 26.15 11.53 48.32
C PHE A 9 26.42 10.41 49.32
N THR A 10 26.16 9.16 48.89
CA THR A 10 27.25 8.22 48.58
C THR A 10 26.79 7.17 47.56
N ALA A 11 27.55 7.01 46.49
CA ALA A 11 27.39 5.98 45.47
C ALA A 11 27.95 4.64 45.96
N VAL A 12 27.27 3.53 45.63
CA VAL A 12 27.90 2.21 45.55
C VAL A 12 27.60 1.62 44.18
N LEU A 13 28.67 1.58 43.39
CA LEU A 13 28.85 0.87 42.14
C LEU A 13 28.85 -0.64 42.45
N ILE A 14 27.96 -1.43 41.85
CA ILE A 14 28.18 -2.88 41.71
C ILE A 14 28.20 -3.20 40.22
N LEU A 15 29.42 -3.38 39.73
CA LEU A 15 29.78 -3.95 38.45
C LEU A 15 29.79 -5.48 38.60
N ALA A 16 28.95 -6.18 37.86
CA ALA A 16 29.11 -7.59 37.45
C ALA A 16 28.24 -7.74 36.20
N GLY A 17 28.74 -7.96 34.98
CA GLY A 17 29.81 -8.89 34.62
C GLY A 17 29.18 -10.23 34.25
N SER A 18 28.60 -10.34 33.06
CA SER A 18 28.23 -11.61 32.38
C SER A 18 28.03 -11.29 30.89
N ILE A 19 29.10 -11.39 30.09
CA ILE A 19 29.40 -12.53 29.22
C ILE A 19 28.56 -12.50 27.94
N MET A 20 29.25 -12.24 26.84
CA MET A 20 28.79 -12.52 25.49
C MET A 20 28.46 -14.01 25.37
N ALA A 21 27.19 -14.33 25.17
CA ALA A 21 26.76 -15.61 24.61
C ALA A 21 26.24 -15.35 23.20
N GLN A 22 27.17 -15.32 22.25
CA GLN A 22 26.86 -15.59 20.85
C GLN A 22 26.70 -17.11 20.75
N GLU A 23 25.48 -17.58 20.93
CA GLU A 23 25.12 -18.95 20.60
C GLU A 23 24.10 -18.90 19.47
N GLY A 24 24.41 -19.65 18.41
CA GLY A 24 23.83 -19.51 17.09
C GLY A 24 22.30 -19.55 17.12
N GLY A 25 21.70 -18.40 16.82
CA GLY A 25 20.32 -18.32 16.37
C GLY A 25 20.22 -19.08 15.06
N LYS A 26 19.93 -20.38 15.16
CA LYS A 26 19.41 -21.18 14.06
C LYS A 26 18.19 -20.44 13.55
N THR A 27 18.36 -19.89 12.37
CA THR A 27 17.36 -19.31 11.46
C THR A 27 15.99 -19.85 11.79
N GLU A 28 15.22 -19.05 12.53
CA GLU A 28 13.79 -19.24 12.61
C GLU A 28 13.27 -19.31 11.18
N VAL A 29 12.46 -20.34 10.96
CA VAL A 29 11.75 -20.65 9.73
C VAL A 29 11.34 -19.35 9.05
N ALA A 30 11.80 -19.17 7.81
CA ALA A 30 11.43 -18.07 6.92
C ALA A 30 9.92 -18.05 6.67
N GLY A 31 9.16 -17.64 7.67
CA GLY A 31 7.78 -17.19 7.56
C GLY A 31 7.84 -15.84 6.88
N LYS A 32 7.89 -15.88 5.53
CA LYS A 32 7.62 -14.79 4.59
C LYS A 32 7.44 -13.46 5.32
N GLU A 33 8.53 -12.74 5.59
CA GLU A 33 8.47 -11.43 6.25
C GLU A 33 7.79 -10.44 5.30
N VAL A 34 6.47 -10.48 5.28
CA VAL A 34 5.59 -9.52 4.61
C VAL A 34 5.47 -8.24 5.48
N GLY A 35 6.03 -8.25 6.70
CA GLY A 35 6.03 -7.14 7.66
C GLY A 35 6.50 -5.82 7.06
N PRO A 36 7.66 -5.75 6.38
CA PRO A 36 8.15 -4.53 5.73
C PRO A 36 7.26 -4.04 4.56
N ILE A 37 6.57 -4.96 3.87
CA ILE A 37 5.69 -4.60 2.75
C ILE A 37 4.35 -4.05 3.27
N ARG A 38 3.74 -4.70 4.26
CA ARG A 38 2.47 -4.24 4.88
C ARG A 38 2.60 -2.94 5.67
N SER A 39 3.82 -2.60 6.10
CA SER A 39 4.12 -1.32 6.75
C SER A 39 4.63 -0.25 5.77
N SER A 40 4.75 -0.59 4.47
CA SER A 40 5.24 0.36 3.47
C SER A 40 4.24 1.48 3.18
N ALA A 41 4.77 2.65 2.79
CA ALA A 41 3.95 3.81 2.46
C ALA A 41 3.09 3.56 1.21
N ALA A 42 3.62 2.86 0.18
CA ALA A 42 2.83 2.49 -1.00
C ALA A 42 1.61 1.65 -0.63
N TYR A 43 1.80 0.63 0.22
CA TYR A 43 0.73 -0.25 0.65
C TYR A 43 -0.33 0.50 1.47
N ALA A 44 0.07 1.41 2.37
CA ALA A 44 -0.86 2.19 3.18
C ALA A 44 -1.80 3.06 2.32
N GLU A 45 -1.28 3.72 1.30
CA GLU A 45 -2.07 4.54 0.35
C GLU A 45 -3.10 3.68 -0.40
N ILE A 46 -2.69 2.50 -0.85
CA ILE A 46 -3.55 1.58 -1.60
C ILE A 46 -4.58 0.91 -0.70
N LEU A 47 -4.20 0.56 0.53
CA LEU A 47 -5.11 0.01 1.52
C LEU A 47 -6.20 1.02 1.88
N LEU A 48 -5.85 2.29 2.07
CA LEU A 48 -6.81 3.37 2.31
C LEU A 48 -7.85 3.42 1.20
N ARG A 49 -7.43 3.54 -0.06
CA ARG A 49 -8.36 3.61 -1.19
C ARG A 49 -9.21 2.34 -1.33
N LYS A 50 -8.62 1.17 -1.08
CA LYS A 50 -9.36 -0.10 -1.08
C LYS A 50 -10.48 -0.09 -0.05
N THR A 51 -10.20 0.37 1.17
CA THR A 51 -11.20 0.47 2.24
C THR A 51 -12.29 1.49 1.89
N GLU A 52 -11.94 2.64 1.34
CA GLU A 52 -12.91 3.62 0.83
C GLU A 52 -13.86 3.00 -0.20
N LEU A 53 -13.32 2.30 -1.20
CA LEU A 53 -14.13 1.63 -2.23
C LEU A 53 -15.00 0.52 -1.68
N GLN A 54 -14.53 -0.25 -0.70
CA GLN A 54 -15.36 -1.27 -0.04
C GLN A 54 -16.54 -0.61 0.66
N SER A 55 -16.29 0.49 1.40
CA SER A 55 -17.35 1.28 2.03
C SER A 55 -18.32 1.87 1.00
N ASP A 56 -17.82 2.40 -0.11
CA ASP A 56 -18.66 2.96 -1.18
C ASP A 56 -19.53 1.87 -1.82
N VAL A 57 -18.99 0.68 -2.09
CA VAL A 57 -19.76 -0.45 -2.63
C VAL A 57 -20.86 -0.87 -1.67
N GLU A 58 -20.55 -1.02 -0.39
CA GLU A 58 -21.56 -1.37 0.62
C GLU A 58 -22.66 -0.31 0.72
N SER A 59 -22.28 0.97 0.68
CA SER A 59 -23.21 2.11 0.68
C SER A 59 -24.11 2.10 -0.58
N PHE A 60 -23.51 1.94 -1.77
CA PHE A 60 -24.27 1.92 -3.02
C PHE A 60 -25.26 0.77 -3.10
N LEU A 61 -24.94 -0.39 -2.51
CA LEU A 61 -25.81 -1.56 -2.52
C LEU A 61 -27.06 -1.43 -1.63
N ILE A 62 -27.14 -0.39 -0.80
CA ILE A 62 -28.37 -0.04 -0.07
C ILE A 62 -29.43 0.49 -1.05
N ASP A 63 -29.02 1.36 -1.97
CA ASP A 63 -29.93 2.10 -2.85
C ASP A 63 -29.97 1.56 -4.30
N TYR A 64 -28.97 0.76 -4.68
CA TYR A 64 -28.76 0.33 -6.06
C TYR A 64 -28.49 -1.17 -6.19
N THR A 65 -28.87 -1.72 -7.34
CA THR A 65 -28.54 -3.10 -7.69
C THR A 65 -27.09 -3.24 -8.17
N GLU A 66 -26.60 -4.48 -8.25
CA GLU A 66 -25.23 -4.78 -8.70
C GLU A 66 -24.90 -4.29 -10.12
N GLN A 67 -25.92 -4.09 -10.97
CA GLN A 67 -25.78 -3.64 -12.35
C GLN A 67 -25.72 -2.11 -12.47
N ASN A 68 -25.94 -1.38 -11.37
CA ASN A 68 -25.85 0.07 -11.40
C ASN A 68 -24.43 0.50 -11.79
N PRO A 69 -24.25 1.48 -12.71
CA PRO A 69 -22.93 1.91 -13.16
C PRO A 69 -21.97 2.28 -12.04
N LYS A 70 -22.46 2.87 -10.93
CA LYS A 70 -21.63 3.22 -9.76
C LYS A 70 -21.06 1.98 -9.08
N VAL A 71 -21.90 0.95 -8.89
CA VAL A 71 -21.49 -0.33 -8.29
C VAL A 71 -20.52 -1.07 -9.20
N VAL A 72 -20.81 -1.10 -10.51
CA VAL A 72 -19.95 -1.73 -11.52
C VAL A 72 -18.56 -1.09 -11.54
N ASP A 73 -18.50 0.24 -11.56
CA ASP A 73 -17.23 0.97 -11.59
C ASP A 73 -16.43 0.78 -10.29
N ALA A 74 -17.08 0.89 -9.13
CA ALA A 74 -16.40 0.70 -7.84
C ALA A 74 -15.87 -0.74 -7.67
N ARG A 75 -16.63 -1.75 -8.10
CA ARG A 75 -16.16 -3.15 -8.10
C ARG A 75 -15.02 -3.38 -9.08
N PHE A 76 -15.06 -2.73 -10.25
CA PHE A 76 -13.96 -2.79 -11.21
C PHE A 76 -12.69 -2.18 -10.63
N GLU A 77 -12.77 -0.98 -10.05
CA GLU A 77 -11.64 -0.29 -9.41
C GLU A 77 -11.06 -1.15 -8.27
N LEU A 78 -11.92 -1.73 -7.42
CA LEU A 78 -11.52 -2.62 -6.33
C LEU A 78 -10.76 -3.86 -6.85
N ALA A 79 -11.26 -4.48 -7.93
CA ALA A 79 -10.60 -5.63 -8.55
C ALA A 79 -9.24 -5.27 -9.15
N ALA A 80 -9.12 -4.09 -9.75
CA ALA A 80 -7.86 -3.57 -10.27
C ALA A 80 -6.86 -3.28 -9.14
N LEU A 81 -7.28 -2.64 -8.04
CA LEU A 81 -6.43 -2.40 -6.87
C LEU A 81 -5.91 -3.69 -6.25
N ASN A 82 -6.75 -4.73 -6.13
CA ASN A 82 -6.31 -6.02 -5.59
C ASN A 82 -5.17 -6.63 -6.43
N LYS A 83 -5.24 -6.52 -7.77
CA LYS A 83 -4.13 -6.98 -8.64
C LYS A 83 -2.85 -6.18 -8.41
N GLU A 84 -2.94 -4.90 -8.11
CA GLU A 84 -1.76 -4.07 -7.82
C GLU A 84 -1.19 -4.35 -6.42
N ILE A 85 -2.04 -4.65 -5.44
CA ILE A 85 -1.62 -5.14 -4.12
C ILE A 85 -0.81 -6.43 -4.26
N ASP A 86 -1.28 -7.37 -5.10
CA ASP A 86 -0.55 -8.63 -5.34
C ASP A 86 0.84 -8.37 -5.93
N LYS A 87 0.98 -7.39 -6.83
CA LYS A 87 2.27 -6.97 -7.39
C LYS A 87 3.18 -6.36 -6.33
N ILE A 88 2.64 -5.55 -5.41
CA ILE A 88 3.39 -5.00 -4.28
C ILE A 88 3.88 -6.11 -3.36
N PHE A 89 3.05 -7.12 -3.09
CA PHE A 89 3.47 -8.28 -2.30
C PHE A 89 4.47 -9.20 -2.99
N ALA A 90 4.61 -9.09 -4.32
CA ALA A 90 5.64 -9.79 -5.08
C ALA A 90 7.02 -9.10 -5.04
N VAL A 91 7.11 -7.86 -4.52
CA VAL A 91 8.38 -7.15 -4.35
C VAL A 91 9.25 -7.87 -3.32
N ARG A 92 10.54 -8.03 -3.64
CA ARG A 92 11.50 -8.68 -2.74
C ARG A 92 11.67 -7.85 -1.46
N PRO A 93 11.86 -8.47 -0.28
CA PRO A 93 12.09 -7.74 0.96
C PRO A 93 13.26 -6.73 0.89
N SER A 94 14.31 -7.06 0.13
CA SER A 94 15.48 -6.18 -0.11
C SER A 94 15.16 -4.93 -0.94
N GLU A 95 14.01 -4.88 -1.60
CA GLU A 95 13.59 -3.83 -2.51
C GLU A 95 12.42 -3.00 -1.96
N THR A 96 12.08 -3.20 -0.68
CA THR A 96 10.99 -2.51 0.01
C THR A 96 11.16 -0.98 0.05
N THR A 97 12.39 -0.49 -0.11
CA THR A 97 12.68 0.95 -0.26
C THR A 97 12.02 1.58 -1.49
N LYS A 98 11.70 0.80 -2.53
CA LYS A 98 10.92 1.24 -3.70
C LYS A 98 9.45 1.51 -3.36
N LEU A 99 8.92 0.93 -2.29
CA LEU A 99 7.51 1.00 -1.88
C LEU A 99 7.15 2.32 -1.19
N THR A 100 7.41 3.42 -1.88
CA THR A 100 7.21 4.79 -1.41
C THR A 100 5.75 5.26 -1.56
N SER A 101 5.36 6.33 -0.85
CA SER A 101 4.04 6.97 -1.06
C SER A 101 3.83 7.42 -2.51
N ALA A 102 4.90 7.87 -3.19
CA ALA A 102 4.83 8.27 -4.60
C ALA A 102 4.46 7.09 -5.51
N LEU A 103 5.03 5.90 -5.27
CA LEU A 103 4.62 4.68 -5.97
C LEU A 103 3.14 4.36 -5.70
N GLY A 104 2.71 4.44 -4.43
CA GLY A 104 1.30 4.24 -4.06
C GLY A 104 0.36 5.14 -4.86
N LYS A 105 0.66 6.45 -4.92
CA LYS A 105 -0.11 7.44 -5.69
C LYS A 105 -0.11 7.17 -7.20
N LEU A 106 1.02 6.73 -7.76
CA LEU A 106 1.09 6.32 -9.18
C LEU A 106 0.20 5.12 -9.47
N VAL A 107 0.21 4.12 -8.59
CA VAL A 107 -0.68 2.94 -8.70
C VAL A 107 -2.14 3.36 -8.60
N LEU A 108 -2.50 4.19 -7.63
CA LEU A 108 -3.87 4.70 -7.49
C LEU A 108 -4.33 5.42 -8.75
N LYS A 109 -3.51 6.34 -9.28
CA LYS A 109 -3.86 7.07 -10.50
C LYS A 109 -3.96 6.18 -11.71
N LYS A 110 -3.10 5.16 -11.82
CA LYS A 110 -3.20 4.15 -12.88
C LYS A 110 -4.55 3.42 -12.83
N VAL A 111 -4.95 2.95 -11.65
CA VAL A 111 -6.21 2.20 -11.47
C VAL A 111 -7.44 3.08 -11.72
N GLU A 112 -7.40 4.35 -11.34
CA GLU A 112 -8.44 5.34 -11.69
C GLU A 112 -8.60 5.44 -13.23
N LEU A 113 -7.49 5.57 -13.95
CA LEU A 113 -7.48 5.65 -15.42
C LEU A 113 -7.93 4.34 -16.08
N GLU A 114 -7.58 3.18 -15.51
CA GLU A 114 -8.06 1.86 -15.97
C GLU A 114 -9.58 1.75 -15.81
N THR A 115 -10.12 2.29 -14.72
CA THR A 115 -11.56 2.32 -14.45
C THR A 115 -12.28 3.25 -15.43
N GLU A 116 -11.72 4.42 -15.70
CA GLU A 116 -12.26 5.34 -16.71
C GLU A 116 -12.19 4.72 -18.13
N LEU A 117 -11.10 4.04 -18.47
CA LEU A 117 -10.99 3.30 -19.73
C LEU A 117 -12.06 2.20 -19.84
N SER A 118 -12.27 1.43 -18.77
CA SER A 118 -13.31 0.41 -18.70
C SER A 118 -14.70 1.01 -18.92
N ARG A 119 -14.98 2.17 -18.33
CA ARG A 119 -16.22 2.92 -18.56
C ARG A 119 -16.37 3.32 -20.02
N LEU A 120 -15.34 3.93 -20.62
CA LEU A 120 -15.37 4.36 -22.02
C LEU A 120 -15.60 3.17 -22.98
N LEU A 121 -14.99 2.02 -22.72
CA LEU A 121 -15.16 0.82 -23.53
C LEU A 121 -16.57 0.21 -23.49
N ARG A 122 -17.40 0.56 -22.50
CA ARG A 122 -18.83 0.18 -22.49
C ARG A 122 -19.69 1.09 -23.36
N SER A 123 -19.20 2.29 -23.67
CA SER A 123 -19.94 3.30 -24.46
C SER A 123 -19.41 3.47 -25.87
N TYR A 124 -18.14 3.15 -26.11
CA TYR A 124 -17.44 3.40 -27.35
C TYR A 124 -16.62 2.19 -27.79
N SER A 125 -16.39 2.07 -29.10
CA SER A 125 -15.45 1.08 -29.64
C SER A 125 -14.01 1.40 -29.26
N ALA A 126 -13.15 0.38 -29.31
CA ALA A 126 -11.71 0.52 -29.06
C ALA A 126 -11.02 1.55 -29.98
N ASP A 127 -11.60 1.82 -31.15
CA ASP A 127 -11.06 2.75 -32.14
C ASP A 127 -11.40 4.22 -31.88
N HIS A 128 -12.32 4.50 -30.95
CA HIS A 128 -12.76 5.84 -30.63
C HIS A 128 -11.60 6.71 -30.12
N PRO A 129 -11.46 7.98 -30.55
CA PRO A 129 -10.35 8.85 -30.13
C PRO A 129 -10.18 8.98 -28.62
N GLU A 130 -11.28 9.02 -27.85
CA GLU A 130 -11.22 9.08 -26.38
C GLU A 130 -10.67 7.81 -25.76
N VAL A 131 -11.08 6.64 -26.27
CA VAL A 131 -10.58 5.35 -25.80
C VAL A 131 -9.08 5.25 -26.09
N LYS A 132 -8.63 5.65 -27.28
CA LYS A 132 -7.19 5.70 -27.63
C LYS A 132 -6.40 6.63 -26.70
N ARG A 133 -6.91 7.84 -26.45
CA ARG A 133 -6.28 8.80 -25.54
C ARG A 133 -6.20 8.25 -24.10
N MET A 134 -7.28 7.67 -23.61
CA MET A 134 -7.32 7.11 -22.25
C MET A 134 -6.39 5.90 -22.11
N LYS A 135 -6.41 4.99 -23.08
CA LYS A 135 -5.49 3.86 -23.15
C LYS A 135 -4.04 4.32 -23.10
N ARG A 136 -3.69 5.37 -23.84
CA ARG A 136 -2.34 5.94 -23.81
C ARG A 136 -1.96 6.47 -22.42
N LYS A 137 -2.89 7.09 -21.69
CA LYS A 137 -2.63 7.53 -20.30
C LYS A 137 -2.38 6.33 -19.38
N VAL A 138 -3.21 5.29 -19.46
CA VAL A 138 -3.02 4.05 -18.69
C VAL A 138 -1.64 3.45 -18.94
N GLU A 139 -1.22 3.36 -20.22
CA GLU A 139 0.10 2.83 -20.60
C GLU A 139 1.26 3.64 -20.00
N LEU A 140 1.17 4.97 -19.96
CA LEU A 140 2.21 5.83 -19.38
C LEU A 140 2.34 5.62 -17.87
N TYR A 141 1.23 5.55 -17.14
CA TYR A 141 1.27 5.28 -15.71
C TYR A 141 1.72 3.84 -15.40
N ALA A 142 1.32 2.87 -16.22
CA ALA A 142 1.80 1.50 -16.12
C ALA A 142 3.31 1.39 -16.35
N ALA A 143 3.85 2.13 -17.32
CA ALA A 143 5.29 2.20 -17.55
C ALA A 143 6.03 2.82 -16.35
N ALA A 144 5.52 3.91 -15.77
CA ALA A 144 6.13 4.55 -14.60
C ALA A 144 6.12 3.64 -13.36
N VAL A 145 5.01 2.94 -13.10
CA VAL A 145 4.94 1.94 -12.02
C VAL A 145 5.94 0.81 -12.25
N LYS A 146 6.04 0.33 -13.50
CA LYS A 146 7.01 -0.72 -13.87
C LYS A 146 8.45 -0.25 -13.69
N GLU A 147 8.78 0.97 -14.09
CA GLU A 147 10.12 1.54 -13.95
C GLU A 147 10.60 1.54 -12.50
N ILE A 148 9.71 1.84 -11.55
CA ILE A 148 10.02 1.79 -10.12
C ILE A 148 10.20 0.35 -9.64
N LEU A 149 9.29 -0.56 -10.02
CA LEU A 149 9.27 -1.93 -9.50
C LEU A 149 10.33 -2.83 -10.12
N GLY A 150 10.67 -2.64 -11.39
CA GLY A 150 11.58 -3.50 -12.19
C GLY A 150 10.81 -4.48 -13.07
#